data_AF-A0A6I1W2B7-F1
#
_entry.id   AF-A0A6I1W2B7-F1
#
_cell.length_a   1.000
_cell.length_b   1.000
_cell.length_c   1.000
_cell.angle_alpha   90.00
_cell.angle_beta   90.00
_cell.angle_gamma   90.00
#
_symmetry.space_group_name_H-M   'P 1'
#
loop_
_entity.id
_entity.type
_entity.pdbx_description
1 polymer ?
#
loop_
_entity_poly.entity_id
_entity_poly.type
_entity_poly.pdbx_seq_one_letter_code
_entity_poly.pdbx_strand_id
1 'polypeptide(L)'
;ALDDVKMAELAAVAKSVNLDVLVEVHDADELERALKTLDTPLVGINNRNLHTFEVSLETTLDLLPRVPRDRLVITASGILNRADV
;
A
#
# COMPACT_ATOMS: atom_id res chain seq x y z
N ALA A 1 4.37 11.49 0.56
CA ALA A 1 4.02 10.57 -0.56
C ALA A 1 4.61 11.08 -1.87
N LEU A 2 4.79 10.20 -2.86
CA LEU A 2 5.04 10.60 -4.26
C LEU A 2 3.77 11.25 -4.84
N ASP A 3 3.92 12.14 -5.82
CA ASP A 3 2.79 12.54 -6.68
C ASP A 3 2.46 11.46 -7.72
N ASP A 4 1.28 11.56 -8.34
CA ASP A 4 0.77 10.53 -9.27
C ASP A 4 1.65 10.36 -10.52
N VAL A 5 2.24 11.45 -11.01
CA VAL A 5 3.08 11.44 -12.21
C VAL A 5 4.38 10.67 -11.92
N LYS A 6 5.07 11.02 -10.84
CA LYS A 6 6.30 10.36 -10.43
C LYS A 6 6.06 8.90 -10.06
N MET A 7 4.94 8.59 -9.40
CA MET A 7 4.55 7.22 -9.07
C MET A 7 4.38 6.36 -10.34
N ALA A 8 3.68 6.87 -11.36
CA ALA A 8 3.51 6.18 -12.64
C ALA A 8 4.85 6.02 -13.39
N GLU A 9 5.70 7.05 -13.41
CA GLU A 9 7.03 7.00 -14.04
C GLU A 9 7.91 5.89 -13.44
N LEU A 10 7.99 5.81 -12.11
CA LEU A 10 8.80 4.81 -11.43
C LEU A 10 8.26 3.38 -11.67
N ALA A 11 6.94 3.20 -11.63
CA ALA A 11 6.33 1.91 -11.94
C ALA A 11 6.58 1.49 -13.40
N ALA A 12 6.53 2.43 -14.36
CA ALA A 12 6.85 2.15 -15.75
C ALA A 12 8.31 1.74 -15.93
N VAL A 13 9.25 2.40 -15.24
CA VAL A 13 10.67 2.00 -15.24
C VAL A 13 10.83 0.60 -14.65
N ALA A 14 10.21 0.30 -13.49
CA ALA A 14 10.25 -1.03 -12.88
C ALA A 14 9.74 -2.12 -13.86
N LYS A 15 8.60 -1.88 -14.51
CA LYS A 15 8.04 -2.77 -15.53
C LYS A 15 8.98 -2.97 -16.72
N SER A 16 9.69 -1.93 -17.16
CA SER A 16 10.63 -2.01 -18.28
C SER A 16 11.85 -2.92 -18.01
N VAL A 17 12.16 -3.15 -16.73
CA VAL A 17 13.27 -4.02 -16.28
C VAL A 17 12.78 -5.28 -15.56
N ASN A 18 11.49 -5.62 -15.68
CA ASN A 18 10.84 -6.78 -15.06
C ASN A 18 10.97 -6.82 -13.52
N LEU A 19 10.89 -5.67 -12.86
CA LEU A 19 10.73 -5.59 -11.41
C LEU A 19 9.25 -5.53 -11.05
N ASP A 20 8.86 -6.30 -10.03
CA ASP A 20 7.56 -6.15 -9.37
C ASP A 20 7.51 -4.85 -8.57
N VAL A 21 6.30 -4.32 -8.37
CA VAL A 21 6.07 -3.06 -7.66
C VAL A 21 5.17 -3.34 -6.46
N LEU A 22 5.65 -3.06 -5.25
CA LEU A 22 4.80 -2.92 -4.07
C LEU A 22 4.50 -1.45 -3.86
N VAL A 23 3.23 -1.05 -4.00
CA VAL A 23 2.82 0.32 -3.63
C VAL A 23 2.42 0.34 -2.16
N GLU A 24 3.00 1.25 -1.38
CA GLU A 24 2.68 1.42 0.04
C GLU A 24 1.75 2.61 0.26
N VAL A 25 0.69 2.41 1.04
CA VAL A 25 -0.32 3.43 1.40
C VAL A 25 -0.59 3.42 2.91
N HIS A 26 -1.01 4.57 3.44
CA HIS A 26 -1.28 4.78 4.87
C HIS A 26 -2.73 5.15 5.16
N ASP A 27 -3.47 5.61 4.15
CA ASP A 27 -4.85 6.05 4.28
C ASP A 27 -5.67 5.79 3.01
N ALA A 28 -6.95 6.18 3.05
CA ALA A 28 -7.89 5.96 1.97
C ALA A 28 -7.59 6.80 0.71
N ASP A 29 -7.02 7.99 0.87
CA ASP A 29 -6.72 8.89 -0.24
C ASP A 29 -5.49 8.39 -1.00
N GLU A 30 -4.46 7.92 -0.29
CA GLU A 30 -3.31 7.24 -0.88
C GLU A 30 -3.72 5.94 -1.58
N LEU A 31 -4.63 5.16 -0.99
CA LEU A 31 -5.19 3.95 -1.62
C LEU A 31 -5.92 4.28 -2.92
N GLU A 32 -6.80 5.27 -2.93
CA GLU A 32 -7.52 5.66 -4.14
C GLU A 32 -6.56 6.09 -5.26
N ARG A 33 -5.56 6.90 -4.93
CA ARG A 33 -4.52 7.34 -5.87
C ARG A 33 -3.72 6.16 -6.42
N ALA A 34 -3.32 5.22 -5.57
CA ALA A 34 -2.60 4.02 -5.98
C ALA A 34 -3.44 3.15 -6.93
N LEU A 35 -4.71 2.90 -6.61
CA LEU A 35 -5.62 2.08 -7.42
C LEU A 35 -5.92 2.70 -8.79
N LYS A 36 -6.04 4.04 -8.85
CA LYS A 36 -6.27 4.77 -10.10
C LYS A 36 -5.02 4.81 -11.00
N THR A 37 -3.84 4.85 -10.40
CA THR A 37 -2.59 5.14 -11.13
C THR A 37 -1.82 3.89 -11.52
N LEU A 38 -1.88 2.83 -10.71
CA LEU A 38 -1.02 1.66 -10.85
C LEU A 38 -1.81 0.37 -11.11
N ASP A 39 -1.25 -0.47 -11.98
CA ASP A 39 -1.75 -1.81 -12.33
C ASP A 39 -1.15 -2.93 -11.47
N THR A 40 -0.25 -2.62 -10.54
CA THR A 40 0.38 -3.65 -9.69
C THR A 40 -0.67 -4.40 -8.85
N PRO A 41 -0.60 -5.74 -8.76
CA PRO A 41 -1.46 -6.49 -7.86
C PRO A 41 -1.11 -6.27 -6.39
N LEU A 42 0.08 -5.75 -6.05
CA LEU A 42 0.58 -5.70 -4.67
C LEU A 42 0.31 -4.35 -4.01
N VAL A 43 -0.57 -4.33 -3.01
CA VAL A 43 -0.90 -3.14 -2.22
C VAL A 43 -0.46 -3.34 -0.77
N GLY A 44 0.58 -2.61 -0.37
CA GLY A 44 1.08 -2.56 0.99
C GLY A 44 0.29 -1.54 1.82
N ILE A 45 -0.29 -1.97 2.93
CA ILE A 45 -0.92 -1.05 3.90
C ILE A 45 -0.01 -0.96 5.12
N ASN A 46 0.56 0.21 5.38
CA ASN A 46 1.48 0.42 6.48
C ASN A 46 0.75 0.93 7.72
N ASN A 47 0.71 0.09 8.75
CA ASN A 47 0.05 0.37 10.02
C ASN A 47 0.76 1.44 10.86
N ARG A 48 1.99 1.85 10.49
CA ARG A 48 2.74 2.92 11.16
C ARG A 48 2.44 4.26 10.51
N ASN A 49 1.86 5.18 11.28
CA ASN A 49 1.78 6.57 10.90
C ASN A 49 3.18 7.20 10.92
N LEU A 50 3.69 7.70 9.79
CA LEU A 50 5.04 8.24 9.70
C LEU A 50 5.20 9.66 10.29
N HIS A 51 4.09 10.33 10.62
CA HIS A 51 4.11 11.63 11.30
C HIS A 51 4.19 11.49 12.83
N THR A 52 3.53 10.49 13.40
CA THR A 52 3.44 10.27 14.87
C THR A 52 4.21 9.06 15.36
N PHE A 53 4.59 8.15 14.45
CA PHE A 53 5.14 6.81 14.71
C PHE A 53 4.21 5.86 15.48
N GLU A 54 2.95 6.23 15.67
CA GLU A 54 1.94 5.33 16.21
C GLU A 54 1.67 4.18 15.24
N VAL A 55 1.40 2.99 15.80
CA VAL A 55 1.13 1.78 15.03
C VAL A 55 -0.25 1.25 15.40
N SER A 56 -1.10 1.03 14.40
CA SER A 56 -2.44 0.46 14.60
C SER A 56 -2.79 -0.52 13.48
N LEU A 57 -3.11 -1.76 13.83
CA LEU A 57 -3.57 -2.77 12.86
C LEU A 57 -4.93 -2.41 12.24
N GLU A 58 -5.70 -1.56 12.93
CA GLU A 58 -6.99 -1.05 12.42
C GLU A 58 -6.81 -0.30 11.09
N THR A 59 -5.65 0.31 10.82
CA THR A 59 -5.36 0.96 9.53
C THR A 59 -5.54 -0.02 8.36
N THR A 60 -5.01 -1.23 8.49
CA THR A 60 -5.25 -2.29 7.48
C THR A 60 -6.72 -2.69 7.45
N LEU A 61 -7.32 -2.97 8.61
CA LEU A 61 -8.69 -3.49 8.70
C LEU A 61 -9.73 -2.53 8.12
N ASP A 62 -9.58 -1.22 8.36
CA ASP A 62 -10.47 -0.17 7.86
C ASP A 62 -10.36 0.04 6.34
N LEU A 63 -9.18 -0.22 5.76
CA LEU A 63 -8.94 -0.08 4.33
C LEU A 63 -9.30 -1.32 3.52
N LEU A 64 -9.28 -2.52 4.13
CA LEU A 64 -9.59 -3.79 3.46
C LEU A 64 -10.87 -3.75 2.59
N PRO A 65 -12.02 -3.22 3.04
CA PRO A 65 -13.25 -3.18 2.24
C PRO A 65 -13.15 -2.34 0.96
N ARG A 66 -12.17 -1.44 0.87
CA ARG A 66 -11.94 -0.56 -0.27
C ARG A 66 -10.99 -1.17 -1.30
N VAL A 67 -10.28 -2.25 -0.95
CA VAL A 67 -9.34 -2.90 -1.85
C VAL A 67 -10.08 -3.84 -2.81
N PRO A 68 -9.91 -3.68 -4.14
CA PRO A 68 -10.47 -4.60 -5.12
C PRO A 68 -9.95 -6.04 -4.95
N ARG A 69 -10.79 -7.03 -5.28
CA ARG A 69 -10.48 -8.47 -5.08
C ARG A 69 -9.32 -9.00 -5.93
N ASP A 70 -8.93 -8.28 -6.97
CA ASP A 70 -7.79 -8.60 -7.84
C ASP A 70 -6.45 -8.08 -7.31
N ARG A 71 -6.45 -7.37 -6.17
CA ARG A 71 -5.24 -6.92 -5.47
C ARG A 71 -4.94 -7.83 -4.29
N LEU A 72 -3.66 -8.13 -4.10
CA LEU A 72 -3.13 -8.77 -2.91
C LEU A 72 -2.73 -7.70 -1.89
N VAL A 73 -3.39 -7.73 -0.73
CA VAL A 73 -3.06 -6.85 0.39
C VAL A 73 -1.87 -7.42 1.17
N ILE A 74 -0.89 -6.56 1.42
CA ILE A 74 0.29 -6.85 2.25
C ILE A 74 0.22 -5.90 3.45
N THR A 75 -0.17 -6.41 4.62
CA THR A 75 -0.13 -5.60 5.86
C THR A 75 1.32 -5.46 6.34
N ALA A 76 1.72 -4.25 6.73
CA ALA A 76 3.08 -3.93 7.14
C ALA A 76 3.09 -3.13 8.44
N SER A 77 4.12 -3.34 9.26
CA SER A 77 4.28 -2.78 10.62
C SER A 77 3.26 -3.34 11.62
N GLY A 78 3.68 -3.51 12.87
CA GLY A 78 2.77 -3.85 13.98
C GLY A 78 2.42 -5.32 14.15
N ILE A 79 2.86 -6.22 13.28
CA ILE A 79 2.72 -7.68 13.45
C ILE A 79 3.82 -8.17 14.40
N LEU A 80 3.48 -8.42 15.67
CA LEU A 80 4.45 -8.74 16.73
C LEU A 80 4.31 -10.17 17.24
N ASN A 81 3.09 -10.70 17.23
CA ASN A 81 2.79 -12.00 17.81
C ASN A 81 1.70 -12.72 17.01
N ARG A 82 1.41 -13.98 17.40
CA ARG A 82 0.45 -14.82 16.67
C ARG A 82 -0.98 -14.28 16.70
N ALA A 83 -1.39 -13.52 17.72
CA ALA A 83 -2.73 -12.94 17.75
C ALA A 83 -2.92 -11.86 16.65
N ASP A 84 -1.83 -11.32 16.10
CA ASP A 84 -1.86 -10.32 15.04
C ASP A 84 -1.93 -10.95 13.63
N VAL A 85 -1.76 -12.28 13.50
CA VAL A 85 -1.71 -13.05 12.23
C VAL A 85 -2.93 -13.95 12.10
#